data_AF-A0ABD5X711-F1
#
_entry.id   AF-A0ABD5X711-F1
#
_cell.length_a   1.000
_cell.length_b   1.000
_cell.length_c   1.000
_cell.angle_alpha   90.00
_cell.angle_beta   90.00
_cell.angle_gamma   90.00
#
_symmetry.space_group_name_H-M   'P 1'
#
loop_
_entity.id
_entity.type
_entity.pdbx_description
1 polymer ?
#
loop_
_entity_poly.entity_id
_entity_poly.type
_entity_poly.pdbx_seq_one_letter_code
_entity_poly.pdbx_strand_id
1 'polypeptide(L)' 'MVDDQYRGLLTEREREIIKGDADVSDNYRYRVVSRIRTKIENVDGDIDILANNREDLLKELREVVCEDGQ' A
#
# COMPACT_ATOMS: atom_id res chain seq x y z
N MET A 1 5.54 -11.80 -18.50
CA MET A 1 5.36 -11.53 -17.06
C MET A 1 4.32 -10.44 -16.95
N VAL A 2 3.05 -10.83 -16.84
CA VAL A 2 1.93 -9.90 -16.91
C VAL A 2 0.89 -10.34 -15.88
N ASP A 3 1.24 -10.23 -14.59
CA ASP A 3 0.33 -10.57 -13.48
C ASP A 3 0.43 -9.54 -12.34
N ASP A 4 0.78 -8.28 -12.66
CA ASP A 4 0.97 -7.19 -11.68
C ASP A 4 0.27 -5.88 -12.13
N GLN A 5 -0.66 -5.96 -13.08
CA GLN A 5 -1.04 -4.80 -13.90
C GLN A 5 -1.71 -3.64 -13.15
N TYR A 6 -2.29 -3.86 -11.96
CA TYR A 6 -2.93 -2.79 -11.18
C TYR A 6 -2.82 -3.01 -9.66
N ARG A 7 -1.64 -3.37 -9.15
CA ARG A 7 -1.45 -3.52 -7.70
C ARG A 7 -1.66 -2.19 -6.97
N GLY A 8 -2.34 -2.25 -5.82
CA GLY A 8 -2.38 -1.14 -4.85
C GLY A 8 -1.06 -0.99 -4.08
N LEU A 9 -1.12 -0.62 -2.80
CA LEU A 9 0.06 -0.38 -1.97
C LEU A 9 1.00 -1.61 -1.83
N LEU A 10 0.39 -2.79 -1.65
CA LEU A 10 1.11 -4.04 -1.37
C LEU A 10 1.15 -4.96 -2.60
N THR A 11 2.32 -5.55 -2.83
CA THR A 11 2.47 -6.68 -3.76
C THR A 11 1.84 -7.94 -3.17
N GLU A 12 1.56 -8.94 -4.00
CA GLU A 12 1.06 -10.24 -3.54
C GLU A 12 1.99 -10.87 -2.49
N ARG A 13 3.31 -10.89 -2.77
CA ARG A 13 4.30 -11.44 -1.85
C ARG A 13 4.34 -10.69 -0.52
N GLU A 14 4.21 -9.37 -0.53
CA GLU A 14 4.15 -8.59 0.71
C GLU A 14 2.90 -8.94 1.54
N ARG A 15 1.76 -9.22 0.88
CA ARG A 15 0.54 -9.67 1.58
C ARG A 15 0.75 -11.03 2.24
N GLU A 16 1.34 -12.00 1.54
CA GLU A 16 1.66 -13.32 2.11
C GLU A 16 2.55 -13.20 3.35
N ILE A 17 3.59 -12.36 3.29
CA ILE A 17 4.53 -12.15 4.39
C ILE A 17 3.85 -11.48 5.59
N ILE A 18 2.96 -10.51 5.36
CA ILE A 18 2.22 -9.84 6.44
C ILE A 18 1.20 -10.78 7.09
N LYS A 19 0.49 -11.58 6.29
CA LYS A 19 -0.44 -12.61 6.78
C LYS A 19 0.26 -13.71 7.58
N GLY A 20 1.56 -13.91 7.35
CA GLY A 20 2.33 -14.98 7.96
C GLY A 20 2.24 -16.31 7.18
N ASP A 21 1.71 -16.26 5.96
CA ASP A 21 1.59 -17.42 5.06
C ASP A 21 2.95 -17.77 4.41
N ALA A 22 3.89 -16.82 4.43
CA ALA A 22 5.23 -17.02 3.92
C ALA A 22 6.21 -17.46 5.01
N ASP A 23 6.85 -18.61 4.81
CA ASP A 23 7.98 -19.05 5.64
C ASP A 23 9.23 -18.24 5.30
N VAL A 24 9.50 -17.21 6.12
CA VAL A 24 10.65 -16.32 5.98
C VAL A 24 11.22 -15.96 7.34
N SER A 25 12.50 -15.62 7.40
CA SER A 25 13.12 -15.20 8.66
C SER A 25 12.51 -13.92 9.23
N ASP A 26 12.52 -13.79 10.56
CA ASP A 26 12.04 -12.59 11.25
C ASP A 26 12.72 -11.31 10.77
N ASN A 27 14.02 -11.38 10.49
CA ASN A 27 14.76 -10.25 9.93
C ASN A 27 14.23 -9.83 8.56
N TYR A 28 13.88 -10.79 7.71
CA TYR A 28 13.31 -10.48 6.40
C TYR A 28 11.89 -9.94 6.53
N ARG A 29 11.05 -10.53 7.40
CA ARG A 29 9.71 -10.01 7.72
C ARG A 29 9.78 -8.57 8.22
N TYR A 30 10.70 -8.27 9.13
CA TYR A 30 10.93 -6.92 9.64
C TYR A 30 11.31 -5.93 8.53
N ARG A 31 12.22 -6.32 7.61
CA ARG A 31 12.57 -5.49 6.46
C ARG A 31 11.38 -5.21 5.55
N VAL A 32 10.51 -6.20 5.33
CA VAL A 32 9.29 -6.01 4.55
C VAL A 32 8.34 -5.03 5.22
N VAL A 33 8.13 -5.15 6.54
CA VAL A 33 7.32 -4.18 7.31
C VAL A 33 7.91 -2.78 7.21
N SER A 34 9.23 -2.63 7.34
CA SER A 34 9.90 -1.34 7.19
C SER A 34 9.69 -0.73 5.80
N ARG A 35 9.78 -1.55 4.74
CA ARG A 35 9.51 -1.10 3.38
C ARG A 35 8.07 -0.64 3.20
N ILE A 36 7.11 -1.35 3.77
CA ILE A 36 5.69 -1.00 3.71
C ILE A 36 5.44 0.34 4.42
N ARG A 37 6.08 0.60 5.56
CA ARG A 37 6.00 1.92 6.23
C ARG A 37 6.44 3.06 5.31
N THR A 38 7.57 2.91 4.64
CA THR A 38 8.02 3.92 3.67
C THR A 38 7.06 4.09 2.50
N LYS A 39 6.41 3.00 2.04
CA LYS A 39 5.36 3.13 1.02
C LYS A 39 4.17 3.95 1.51
N ILE A 40 3.75 3.77 2.77
CA ILE A 40 2.67 4.56 3.38
C ILE A 40 3.08 6.03 3.46
N GLU A 41 4.31 6.32 3.89
CA GLU A 41 4.84 7.69 3.92
C GLU A 41 4.81 8.35 2.53
N ASN A 42 5.12 7.59 1.47
CA ASN A 42 5.06 8.12 0.10
C ASN A 42 3.63 8.43 -0.37
N VAL A 43 2.60 7.77 0.18
CA VAL A 43 1.19 8.08 -0.15
C VAL A 43 0.84 9.51 0.24
N ASP A 44 1.49 10.09 1.27
CA ASP A 44 1.31 11.49 1.64
C ASP A 44 1.66 12.44 0.48
N GLY A 45 2.80 12.19 -0.19
CA GLY A 45 3.18 12.93 -1.39
C GLY A 45 2.24 12.69 -2.57
N ASP A 46 1.74 11.47 -2.73
CA ASP A 46 0.75 11.15 -3.76
C ASP A 46 -0.58 11.89 -3.51
N ILE A 47 -1.00 12.03 -2.25
CA ILE A 47 -2.19 12.80 -1.84
C ILE A 47 -2.04 14.26 -2.26
N ASP A 48 -0.89 14.89 -2.03
CA ASP A 48 -0.64 16.27 -2.45
C ASP A 48 -0.74 16.42 -3.97
N ILE A 49 -0.18 15.47 -4.73
CA ILE A 49 -0.27 15.49 -6.19
C ILE A 49 -1.72 15.34 -6.64
N LEU A 50 -2.49 14.42 -6.06
CA LEU A 50 -3.90 14.20 -6.41
C LEU A 50 -4.75 15.43 -6.02
N ALA A 51 -4.56 16.00 -4.83
CA ALA A 51 -5.28 17.19 -4.38
C ALA A 51 -5.11 18.37 -5.33
N ASN A 52 -3.90 18.58 -5.86
CA ASN A 52 -3.60 19.71 -6.73
C ASN A 52 -4.00 19.50 -8.20
N ASN A 53 -4.13 18.25 -8.66
CA ASN A 53 -4.30 17.96 -10.09
C ASN A 53 -5.60 17.22 -10.43
N ARG A 54 -6.07 16.33 -9.54
CA ARG A 54 -7.17 15.38 -9.78
C ARG A 54 -7.89 15.03 -8.47
N GLU A 55 -8.66 16.00 -7.96
CA GLU A 55 -9.40 15.85 -6.71
C GLU A 55 -10.42 14.69 -6.74
N ASP A 56 -10.95 14.35 -7.92
CA ASP A 56 -11.82 13.20 -8.14
C ASP A 56 -11.15 11.88 -7.74
N LEU A 57 -9.89 11.68 -8.13
CA LEU A 57 -9.12 10.48 -7.77
C LEU A 57 -8.74 10.46 -6.28
N LEU A 58 -8.49 11.63 -5.68
CA LEU A 58 -8.26 11.71 -4.23
C LEU A 58 -9.52 11.31 -3.45
N LYS A 59 -10.70 11.70 -3.93
CA LYS A 59 -11.98 11.31 -3.33
C LYS A 59 -12.16 9.79 -3.38
N GLU A 60 -11.94 9.17 -4.54
CA GLU A 60 -11.98 7.71 -4.70
C GLU A 60 -11.00 7.00 -3.75
N LEU A 61 -9.77 7.49 -3.63
CA LEU A 61 -8.78 6.94 -2.70
C LEU A 61 -9.26 7.03 -1.24
N ARG A 62 -9.81 8.18 -0.83
CA ARG A 62 -10.34 8.39 0.52
C ARG A 62 -11.54 7.52 0.81
N GLU A 63 -12.42 7.29 -0.16
CA GLU A 63 -13.55 6.36 -0.01
C GLU A 63 -13.04 4.96 0.34
N VAL A 64 -12.07 4.43 -0.42
CA VAL A 64 -11.52 3.09 -0.15
C VAL A 64 -10.78 2.97 1.18
N VAL A 65 -10.14 4.04 1.66
CA VAL A 65 -9.31 4.01 2.89
C VAL A 65 -10.11 4.37 4.15
N CYS A 66 -11.09 5.27 4.05
CA CYS A 66 -11.81 5.82 5.19
C CYS A 66 -13.19 5.20 5.42
N GLU A 67 -13.71 4.34 4.53
CA GLU A 67 -15.02 3.72 4.71
C GLU A 67 -15.11 2.68 5.85
N ASP A 68 -14.02 2.35 6.55
CA ASP A 68 -14.03 1.54 7.78
C ASP A 68 -13.86 2.39 9.06
N GLY A 69 -14.64 3.48 9.14
CA GLY A 69 -14.66 4.43 10.26
C GLY A 69 -15.95 4.45 11.10
N GLN A 70 -16.70 3.35 11.18
CA GLN A 70 -17.85 3.18 12.09
C GLN A 70 -17.63 2.06 13.11
#